data_AF-A0A843VL39-F1
#
_entry.id   AF-A0A843VL39-F1
#
_cell.length_a   1.000
_cell.length_b   1.000
_cell.length_c   1.000
_cell.angle_alpha   90.00
_cell.angle_beta   90.00
_cell.angle_gamma   90.00
#
_symmetry.space_group_name_H-M   'P 1'
#
loop_
_entity.id
_entity.type
_entity.pdbx_description
1 polymer ?
#
loop_
_entity_poly.entity_id
_entity_poly.type
_entity_poly.pdbx_seq_one_letter_code
_entity_poly.pdbx_strand_id
1 'polypeptide(L)'
;MRRDYWETLCNIWAAERWQQTSTTIKVNQSANPEANMHTSGFVSFATHQSRLENELKRPPTFKEVFDKTHKKKGTDQYISDRAREVAESYSQQMTEKYAGEEEQP
;
A
#
# COMPACT_ATOMS: atom_id res chain seq x y z
N MET A 1 -2.18 -23.88 25.00
CA MET A 1 -1.67 -24.22 23.66
C MET A 1 -0.77 -25.43 23.81
N ARG A 2 -0.98 -26.48 23.02
CA ARG A 2 -0.29 -27.77 23.20
C ARG A 2 1.13 -27.64 22.58
N ARG A 3 2.18 -27.97 23.35
CA ARG A 3 3.61 -27.68 23.05
C ARG A 3 4.08 -28.28 21.72
N ASP A 4 3.53 -29.43 21.37
CA ASP A 4 3.66 -30.15 20.11
C ASP A 4 3.34 -29.30 18.88
N TYR A 5 2.31 -28.45 18.94
CA TYR A 5 1.98 -27.55 17.81
C TYR A 5 3.01 -26.45 17.63
N TRP A 6 3.54 -25.90 18.72
CA TRP A 6 4.55 -24.84 18.65
C TRP A 6 5.85 -25.36 18.02
N GLU A 7 6.33 -26.51 18.48
CA GLU A 7 7.53 -27.15 17.94
C GLU A 7 7.35 -27.52 16.45
N THR A 8 6.16 -28.01 16.08
CA THR A 8 5.84 -28.30 14.67
C THR A 8 5.89 -27.03 13.81
N LEU A 9 5.31 -25.91 14.26
CA LEU A 9 5.36 -24.63 13.55
C LEU A 9 6.78 -24.11 13.41
N CYS A 10 7.58 -24.17 14.49
CA CYS A 10 9.00 -23.81 14.45
C CYS A 10 9.77 -24.63 13.42
N ASN A 11 9.55 -25.94 13.36
CA ASN A 11 10.18 -26.81 12.37
C ASN A 11 9.78 -26.46 10.93
N ILE A 12 8.50 -26.13 10.71
CA ILE A 12 8.03 -25.66 9.39
C ILE A 12 8.75 -24.36 9.02
N TRP A 13 8.80 -23.35 9.88
CA TRP A 13 9.48 -22.08 9.57
C TRP A 13 10.99 -22.23 9.44
N ALA A 14 11.59 -23.18 10.15
CA ALA A 14 13.00 -23.52 10.03
C ALA A 14 13.34 -24.28 8.74
N ALA A 15 12.35 -24.81 8.00
CA ALA A 15 12.61 -25.50 6.75
C ALA A 15 13.29 -24.56 5.73
N GLU A 16 14.26 -25.09 5.00
CA GLU A 16 15.15 -24.33 4.11
C GLU A 16 14.39 -23.45 3.11
N ARG A 17 13.30 -23.97 2.52
CA ARG A 17 12.44 -23.22 1.57
C ARG A 17 11.96 -21.88 2.14
N TRP A 18 11.61 -21.84 3.43
CA TRP A 18 11.08 -20.65 4.07
C TRP A 18 12.20 -19.70 4.49
N GLN A 19 13.35 -20.25 4.89
CA GLN A 19 14.55 -19.45 5.16
C GLN A 19 15.06 -18.74 3.90
N GLN A 20 15.14 -19.45 2.77
CA GLN A 20 15.51 -18.88 1.47
C GLN A 20 14.52 -17.80 1.06
N THR A 21 13.21 -18.10 1.10
CA THR A 21 12.14 -17.13 0.79
C THR A 21 12.24 -15.87 1.67
N SER A 22 12.38 -16.04 2.99
CA SER A 22 12.56 -14.92 3.92
C SER A 22 13.81 -14.10 3.60
N THR A 23 14.91 -14.75 3.24
CA THR A 23 16.17 -14.07 2.92
C THR A 23 16.04 -13.25 1.64
N THR A 24 15.47 -13.84 0.58
CA THR A 24 15.20 -13.13 -0.68
C THR A 24 14.28 -11.93 -0.47
N ILE A 25 13.19 -12.09 0.30
CA ILE A 25 12.28 -10.99 0.62
C ILE A 25 13.02 -9.87 1.35
N LYS A 26 13.86 -10.20 2.35
CA LYS A 26 14.67 -9.20 3.07
C LYS A 26 15.63 -8.45 2.16
N VAL A 27 16.33 -9.17 1.27
CA VAL A 27 17.24 -8.55 0.29
C VAL A 27 16.46 -7.61 -0.62
N ASN A 28 15.34 -8.06 -1.18
CA ASN A 28 14.48 -7.24 -2.05
C ASN A 28 13.94 -5.99 -1.33
N GLN A 29 13.52 -6.14 -0.07
CA GLN A 29 13.08 -5.01 0.77
C GLN A 29 14.22 -4.02 1.03
N SER A 30 15.43 -4.51 1.31
CA SER A 30 16.59 -3.65 1.56
C SER A 30 17.11 -2.95 0.30
N ALA A 31 16.93 -3.57 -0.87
CA ALA A 31 17.37 -3.02 -2.15
C ALA A 31 16.51 -1.83 -2.58
N ASN A 32 15.24 -1.78 -2.18
CA ASN A 32 14.36 -0.66 -2.45
C ASN A 32 13.43 -0.39 -1.25
N PRO A 33 13.94 0.26 -0.20
CA PRO A 33 13.19 0.49 1.03
C PRO A 33 11.97 1.39 0.78
N GLU A 34 12.06 2.31 -0.17
CA GLU A 34 11.00 3.27 -0.49
C GLU A 34 9.81 2.67 -1.25
N ALA A 35 10.04 1.64 -2.08
CA ALA A 35 9.00 1.01 -2.88
C ALA A 35 7.99 0.21 -2.04
N ASN A 36 8.35 -0.17 -0.82
CA ASN A 36 7.53 -1.04 0.04
C ASN A 36 6.88 -0.29 1.20
N MET A 37 6.98 1.05 1.26
CA MET A 37 6.43 1.82 2.36
C MET A 37 4.95 2.15 2.17
N HIS A 38 4.10 1.57 3.01
CA HIS A 38 2.67 1.85 3.07
C HIS A 38 2.20 1.85 4.56
N THR A 39 1.37 2.82 4.96
CA THR A 39 0.81 2.93 6.33
C THR A 39 -0.51 2.18 6.61
N SER A 40 -1.12 1.44 5.68
CA SER A 40 -2.40 0.72 5.94
C SER A 40 -2.25 -0.48 6.86
N GLY A 41 -1.04 -1.02 6.97
CA GLY A 41 -0.83 -2.33 7.58
C GLY A 41 -1.53 -3.44 6.77
N PHE A 42 -2.30 -4.28 7.46
CA PHE A 42 -3.00 -5.43 6.85
C PHE A 42 -4.38 -5.09 6.27
N VAL A 43 -4.76 -3.82 6.24
CA VAL A 43 -6.07 -3.39 5.75
C VAL A 43 -6.02 -3.25 4.24
N SER A 44 -6.96 -3.90 3.54
CA SER A 44 -7.00 -3.84 2.08
C SER A 44 -7.37 -2.44 1.57
N PHE A 45 -6.92 -2.13 0.35
CA PHE A 45 -7.28 -0.89 -0.34
C PHE A 45 -8.79 -0.70 -0.48
N ALA A 46 -9.53 -1.79 -0.78
CA ALA A 46 -11.00 -1.77 -0.85
C ALA A 46 -11.65 -1.42 0.50
N THR A 47 -11.07 -1.87 1.61
CA THR A 47 -11.53 -1.48 2.95
C THR A 47 -11.28 0.00 3.21
N HIS A 48 -10.12 0.52 2.81
CA HIS A 48 -9.83 1.95 2.88
C HIS A 48 -10.80 2.78 2.04
N GLN A 49 -11.09 2.34 0.82
CA GLN A 49 -12.08 2.96 -0.07
C GLN A 49 -13.48 3.00 0.57
N SER A 50 -13.96 1.87 1.08
CA SER A 50 -15.29 1.79 1.72
C SER A 50 -15.39 2.69 2.95
N ARG A 51 -14.33 2.78 3.76
CA ARG A 51 -14.29 3.70 4.91
C ARG A 51 -14.32 5.16 4.46
N LEU A 52 -13.55 5.48 3.43
CA LEU A 52 -13.46 6.84 2.91
C LEU A 52 -14.75 7.29 2.23
N GLU A 53 -15.45 6.40 1.54
CA GLU A 53 -16.78 6.65 0.99
C GLU A 53 -17.79 7.00 2.10
N ASN A 54 -17.76 6.26 3.21
CA ASN A 54 -18.61 6.54 4.37
C ASN A 54 -18.26 7.88 5.06
N GLU A 55 -16.98 8.27 5.06
CA GLU A 55 -16.49 9.56 5.58
C GLU A 55 -16.94 10.73 4.67
N LEU A 56 -16.77 10.59 3.34
CA LEU A 56 -17.02 11.65 2.37
C LEU A 56 -18.48 11.75 1.90
N LYS A 57 -19.30 10.71 2.16
CA LYS A 57 -20.68 10.57 1.64
C LYS A 57 -20.77 10.59 0.11
N ARG A 58 -19.67 10.25 -0.56
CA ARG A 58 -19.55 10.09 -2.01
C ARG A 58 -18.46 9.07 -2.33
N PRO A 59 -18.47 8.48 -3.54
CA PRO A 59 -17.35 7.67 -4.00
C PRO A 59 -16.03 8.47 -3.94
N PRO A 60 -14.99 7.95 -3.26
CA PRO A 60 -13.69 8.58 -3.25
C PRO A 60 -12.97 8.31 -4.58
N THR A 61 -12.14 9.27 -5.00
CA THR A 61 -11.22 9.07 -6.13
C THR A 61 -10.09 8.12 -5.74
N PHE A 62 -9.48 7.47 -6.73
CA PHE A 62 -8.29 6.64 -6.50
C PHE A 62 -7.15 7.42 -5.83
N LYS A 63 -6.99 8.69 -6.18
CA LYS A 63 -6.00 9.57 -5.54
C LYS A 63 -6.29 9.80 -4.06
N GLU A 64 -7.55 10.02 -3.66
CA GLU A 64 -7.89 10.20 -2.25
C GLU A 64 -7.62 8.94 -1.42
N VAL A 65 -7.92 7.76 -1.96
CA VAL A 65 -7.60 6.50 -1.29
C VAL A 65 -6.09 6.28 -1.23
N PHE A 66 -5.35 6.61 -2.30
CA PHE A 66 -3.89 6.56 -2.34
C PHE A 66 -3.24 7.50 -1.31
N ASP A 67 -3.70 8.74 -1.21
CA ASP A 67 -3.19 9.73 -0.27
C ASP A 67 -3.44 9.27 1.19
N LYS A 68 -4.62 8.72 1.49
CA LYS A 68 -4.95 8.15 2.83
C LYS A 68 -4.01 7.02 3.23
N THR A 69 -3.46 6.31 2.25
CA THR A 69 -2.63 5.11 2.42
C THR A 69 -1.13 5.38 2.35
N HIS A 70 -0.70 6.48 1.73
CA HIS A 70 0.70 6.77 1.45
C HIS A 70 1.21 8.10 2.02
N LYS A 71 0.37 8.84 2.76
CA LYS A 71 0.78 10.01 3.55
C LYS A 71 1.00 9.67 5.02
N LYS A 72 1.92 10.40 5.67
CA LYS A 72 2.17 10.27 7.11
C LYS A 72 0.99 10.88 7.88
N LYS A 73 0.46 10.14 8.86
CA LYS A 73 -0.70 10.55 9.65
C LYS A 73 -0.46 11.93 10.31
N GLY A 74 -1.40 12.85 10.15
CA GLY A 74 -1.32 14.20 10.72
C GLY A 74 -0.44 15.18 9.94
N THR A 75 0.06 14.78 8.77
CA THR A 75 0.80 15.66 7.85
C THR A 75 0.29 15.47 6.43
N ASP A 76 0.61 16.39 5.53
CA ASP A 76 0.33 16.23 4.10
C ASP A 76 1.52 15.64 3.31
N GLN A 77 2.53 15.14 4.03
CA GLN A 77 3.75 14.61 3.43
C GLN A 77 3.60 13.12 3.10
N TYR A 78 4.09 12.73 1.92
CA TYR A 78 4.22 11.32 1.56
C TYR A 78 5.27 10.61 2.42
N ILE A 79 5.11 9.30 2.55
CA ILE A 79 6.02 8.46 3.35
C ILE A 79 7.34 8.24 2.61
N SER A 80 7.33 8.23 1.29
CA SER A 80 8.51 8.10 0.42
C SER A 80 8.42 9.03 -0.79
N ASP A 81 9.56 9.35 -1.40
CA ASP A 81 9.60 10.13 -2.64
C ASP A 81 8.92 9.36 -3.77
N ARG A 82 9.08 8.04 -3.79
CA ARG A 82 8.39 7.20 -4.77
C ARG A 82 6.86 7.33 -4.71
N ALA A 83 6.28 7.38 -3.51
CA ALA A 83 4.84 7.57 -3.36
C ALA A 83 4.37 8.92 -3.89
N ARG A 84 5.17 9.97 -3.68
CA ARG A 84 4.92 11.31 -4.23
C ARG A 84 4.98 11.28 -5.76
N GLU A 85 6.02 10.72 -6.35
CA GLU A 85 6.17 10.59 -7.81
C GLU A 85 5.00 9.84 -8.46
N VAL A 86 4.55 8.74 -7.85
CA VAL A 86 3.40 7.97 -8.35
C VAL A 86 2.12 8.80 -8.31
N ALA A 87 1.89 9.55 -7.24
CA ALA A 87 0.72 10.43 -7.13
C ALA A 87 0.75 11.58 -8.15
N GLU A 88 1.93 12.17 -8.38
CA GLU A 88 2.15 13.22 -9.37
C GLU A 88 1.92 12.69 -10.79
N SER A 89 2.57 11.57 -11.14
CA SER A 89 2.42 10.93 -12.45
C SER A 89 0.98 10.48 -12.73
N TYR A 90 0.29 9.94 -11.73
CA TYR A 90 -1.13 9.60 -11.85
C TYR A 90 -1.97 10.85 -12.15
N SER A 91 -1.73 11.94 -11.43
CA SER A 91 -2.46 13.19 -11.63
C SER A 91 -2.23 13.75 -13.04
N GLN A 92 -0.97 13.74 -13.52
CA GLN A 92 -0.64 14.17 -14.86
C GLN A 92 -1.33 13.32 -15.93
N GLN A 93 -1.27 11.98 -15.81
CA GLN A 93 -1.94 11.09 -16.76
C GLN A 93 -3.46 11.28 -16.76
N MET A 94 -4.07 11.48 -15.59
CA MET A 94 -5.50 11.80 -15.50
C MET A 94 -5.81 13.12 -16.21
N THR A 95 -4.98 14.16 -16.02
CA THR A 95 -5.18 15.41 -16.77
C THR A 95 -5.01 15.21 -18.27
N GLU A 96 -4.00 14.48 -18.74
CA GLU A 96 -3.80 14.25 -20.18
C GLU A 96 -4.93 13.43 -20.82
N LYS A 97 -5.49 12.46 -20.09
CA LYS A 97 -6.57 11.60 -20.57
C LYS A 97 -7.93 12.31 -20.58
N TYR A 98 -8.20 13.12 -19.56
CA TYR A 98 -9.51 13.73 -19.34
C TYR A 98 -9.56 15.24 -19.65
N ALA A 99 -8.44 15.92 -19.93
CA ALA A 99 -8.45 17.30 -20.43
C ALA A 99 -8.99 17.42 -21.88
N GLY A 100 -9.30 16.30 -22.53
CA GLY A 100 -10.08 16.25 -23.77
C GLY A 100 -11.59 16.08 -23.55
N GLU A 101 -12.04 15.91 -22.30
CA GLU A 101 -13.45 15.75 -21.92
C GLU A 101 -13.84 16.87 -20.96
N GLU A 102 -13.85 18.12 -21.45
CA GLU A 102 -14.67 19.14 -20.80
C GLU A 102 -16.15 18.82 -21.05
N GLU A 103 -16.89 18.86 -19.93
CA GLU A 103 -18.34 18.81 -19.79
C GLU A 103 -19.03 17.52 -20.25
N GLN A 104 -19.77 16.89 -19.34
CA GLN A 104 -21.24 16.89 -19.35
C GLN A 104 -21.79 16.47 -17.96
N PRO A 105 -22.97 17.00 -17.56
CA PRO A 105 -23.41 17.21 -16.17
C PRO A 105 -23.82 15.96 -15.38
#